data_AF-A0A7C4QLG0-F1
#
_entry.id   AF-A0A7C4QLG0-F1
#
_cell.length_a   1.000
_cell.length_b   1.000
_cell.length_c   1.000
_cell.angle_alpha   90.00
_cell.angle_beta   90.00
_cell.angle_gamma   90.00
#
_symmetry.space_group_name_H-M   'P 1'
#
loop_
_entity.id
_entity.type
_entity.pdbx_description
1 polymer ?
#
loop_
_entity_poly.entity_id
_entity_poly.type
_entity_poly.pdbx_seq_one_letter_code
_entity_poly.pdbx_strand_id
1 'polypeptide(L)'
;MSNISILNEVLICSERFERFVGNFYRELSERVGDQLLRVIFKWISAETLNHAELMKDLLNFLKLPYVEVDCSFVIGEPWVTITSLMKTLETDSINSETFKKILSDLQRLEGLVGEETYGKLLYPAVSGLLKEVGEELRDQKELEVISVVLREVTMEEEFHEKLVNLINKLI
;
A
#
# COMPACT_ATOMS: atom_id res chain seq x y z
N MET A 1 15.30 -19.63 -3.93
CA MET A 1 14.92 -18.76 -2.78
C MET A 1 13.95 -19.56 -1.93
N SER A 2 14.05 -19.53 -0.60
CA SER A 2 13.08 -20.26 0.25
C SER A 2 11.75 -19.51 0.31
N ASN A 3 10.66 -20.23 0.53
CA ASN A 3 9.33 -19.64 0.72
C ASN A 3 9.29 -18.60 1.86
N ILE A 4 10.04 -18.84 2.94
CA ILE A 4 10.21 -17.88 4.04
C ILE A 4 10.92 -16.60 3.58
N SER A 5 11.94 -16.70 2.71
CA SER A 5 12.65 -15.54 2.17
C SER A 5 11.73 -14.70 1.28
N ILE A 6 10.93 -15.35 0.44
CA ILE A 6 9.95 -14.68 -0.42
C ILE A 6 8.92 -13.95 0.43
N LEU A 7 8.34 -14.62 1.43
CA LEU A 7 7.37 -14.02 2.35
C LEU A 7 7.96 -12.78 3.06
N ASN A 8 9.21 -12.87 3.51
CA ASN A 8 9.90 -11.77 4.17
C ASN A 8 10.07 -10.56 3.24
N GLU A 9 10.59 -10.79 2.02
CA GLU A 9 10.77 -9.72 1.02
C GLU A 9 9.45 -9.04 0.65
N VAL A 10 8.40 -9.84 0.47
CA VAL A 10 7.05 -9.39 0.15
C VAL A 10 6.50 -8.48 1.26
N LEU A 11 6.55 -8.92 2.52
CA LEU A 11 6.05 -8.12 3.65
C LEU A 11 6.88 -6.84 3.86
N ILE A 12 8.21 -6.90 3.72
CA ILE A 12 9.08 -5.71 3.79
C ILE A 12 8.68 -4.69 2.72
N CYS A 13 8.48 -5.15 1.49
CA CYS A 13 8.18 -4.25 0.40
C CYS A 13 6.76 -3.69 0.45
N SER A 14 5.78 -4.45 0.93
CA SER A 14 4.45 -3.92 1.23
C SER A 14 4.49 -2.86 2.32
N GLU A 15 5.17 -3.12 3.44
CA GLU A 15 5.35 -2.14 4.51
C GLU A 15 5.91 -0.82 3.99
N ARG A 16 7.00 -0.88 3.20
CA ARG A 16 7.63 0.30 2.61
C ARG A 16 6.70 0.99 1.62
N PHE A 17 6.03 0.23 0.77
CA PHE A 17 5.13 0.77 -0.24
C PHE A 17 3.97 1.54 0.40
N GLU A 18 3.26 0.92 1.34
CA GLU A 18 2.19 1.57 2.10
C GLU A 18 2.66 2.84 2.79
N ARG A 19 3.85 2.80 3.40
CA ARG A 19 4.41 3.99 4.05
C ARG A 19 4.65 5.12 3.06
N PHE A 20 5.12 4.82 1.85
CA PHE A 20 5.30 5.82 0.80
C PHE A 20 3.96 6.40 0.32
N VAL A 21 2.97 5.55 0.05
CA VAL A 21 1.63 5.97 -0.37
C VAL A 21 0.96 6.82 0.72
N GLY A 22 0.99 6.37 1.98
CA GLY A 22 0.38 7.08 3.09
C GLY A 22 1.04 8.43 3.37
N ASN A 23 2.37 8.51 3.24
CA ASN A 23 3.10 9.79 3.33
C ASN A 23 2.75 10.73 2.16
N PHE A 24 2.66 10.20 0.94
CA PHE A 24 2.24 10.97 -0.23
C PHE A 24 0.87 11.61 -0.02
N TYR A 25 -0.13 10.83 0.41
CA TYR A 25 -1.47 11.35 0.69
C TYR A 25 -1.45 12.41 1.81
N ARG A 26 -0.62 12.22 2.84
CA ARG A 26 -0.46 13.23 3.90
C ARG A 26 0.03 14.54 3.33
N GLU A 27 1.12 14.52 2.56
CA GLU A 27 1.70 15.71 1.95
C GLU A 27 0.75 16.38 0.95
N LEU A 28 0.05 15.58 0.14
CA LEU A 28 -0.96 16.08 -0.79
C LEU A 28 -2.09 16.81 -0.04
N SER A 29 -2.54 16.26 1.09
CA SER A 29 -3.58 16.86 1.93
C SER A 29 -3.21 18.25 2.46
N GLU A 30 -1.92 18.50 2.71
CA GLU A 30 -1.44 19.77 3.22
C GLU A 30 -1.41 20.85 2.14
N ARG A 31 -1.20 20.43 0.89
CA ARG A 31 -1.02 21.30 -0.28
C ARG A 31 -2.32 21.60 -1.04
N VAL A 32 -3.35 20.77 -0.89
CA VAL A 32 -4.65 21.01 -1.53
C VAL A 32 -5.43 22.14 -0.82
N GLY A 33 -5.91 23.11 -1.61
CA GLY A 33 -6.69 24.23 -1.09
C GLY A 33 -8.13 23.87 -0.69
N ASP A 34 -8.71 22.85 -1.31
CA ASP A 34 -10.07 22.39 -1.03
C ASP A 34 -10.15 21.62 0.30
N GLN A 35 -11.10 22.02 1.16
CA GLN A 35 -11.24 21.46 2.51
C GLN A 35 -11.75 20.01 2.50
N LEU A 36 -12.65 19.66 1.58
CA LEU A 36 -13.17 18.31 1.46
C LEU A 36 -12.05 17.36 1.00
N LEU A 37 -11.30 17.75 -0.03
CA LEU A 37 -10.17 16.96 -0.53
C LEU A 37 -9.09 16.79 0.55
N ARG A 38 -8.81 17.84 1.33
CA ARG A 38 -7.91 17.75 2.49
C ARG A 38 -8.37 16.70 3.50
N VAL A 39 -9.66 16.66 3.84
CA VAL A 39 -10.19 15.66 4.78
C VAL A 39 -10.07 14.25 4.20
N ILE A 40 -10.45 14.06 2.94
CA ILE A 40 -10.39 12.74 2.30
C ILE A 40 -8.95 12.23 2.21
N PHE A 41 -8.01 13.04 1.73
CA PHE A 41 -6.60 12.62 1.63
C PHE A 41 -5.97 12.35 3.00
N LYS A 42 -6.34 13.10 4.05
CA LYS A 42 -5.90 12.78 5.42
C LYS A 42 -6.46 11.45 5.90
N TRP A 43 -7.70 11.14 5.57
CA TRP A 43 -8.31 9.87 5.94
C TRP A 43 -7.63 8.71 5.22
N ILE A 44 -7.47 8.76 3.89
CA ILE A 44 -6.74 7.74 3.11
C ILE A 44 -5.33 7.57 3.67
N SER A 45 -4.60 8.68 3.90
CA SER A 45 -3.27 8.64 4.51
C SER A 45 -3.22 7.87 5.83
N ALA A 46 -4.22 8.05 6.70
CA ALA A 46 -4.26 7.37 7.98
C ALA A 46 -4.50 5.86 7.84
N GLU A 47 -5.44 5.45 6.98
CA GLU A 47 -5.71 4.03 6.69
C GLU A 47 -4.49 3.34 6.09
N THR A 48 -3.91 3.92 5.02
CA THR A 48 -2.71 3.41 4.35
C THR A 48 -1.51 3.30 5.32
N LEU A 49 -1.32 4.28 6.22
CA LEU A 49 -0.26 4.20 7.23
C LEU A 49 -0.52 3.11 8.28
N ASN A 50 -1.79 2.79 8.59
CA ASN A 50 -2.13 1.66 9.44
C ASN A 50 -1.77 0.34 8.75
N HIS A 51 -1.94 0.22 7.44
CA HIS A 51 -1.50 -0.96 6.68
C HIS A 51 0.02 -1.15 6.76
N ALA A 52 0.78 -0.07 6.64
CA ALA A 52 2.24 -0.13 6.81
C ALA A 52 2.63 -0.67 8.21
N GLU A 53 2.03 -0.15 9.27
CA GLU A 53 2.29 -0.66 10.63
C GLU A 53 1.84 -2.11 10.81
N LEU A 54 0.70 -2.51 10.22
CA LEU A 54 0.26 -3.90 10.22
C LEU A 54 1.31 -4.82 9.59
N MET A 55 1.84 -4.50 8.40
CA MET A 55 2.85 -5.32 7.73
C MET A 55 4.14 -5.44 8.56
N LYS A 56 4.56 -4.35 9.19
CA LYS A 56 5.69 -4.31 10.12
C LYS A 56 5.45 -5.17 11.36
N ASP A 57 4.26 -5.11 11.93
CA ASP A 57 3.89 -5.92 13.09
C ASP A 57 3.77 -7.40 12.72
N LEU A 58 3.34 -7.73 11.50
CA LEU A 58 3.37 -9.09 10.99
C LEU A 58 4.80 -9.61 10.80
N LEU A 59 5.73 -8.81 10.27
CA LEU A 59 7.16 -9.18 10.21
C LEU A 59 7.69 -9.53 11.61
N ASN A 60 7.44 -8.67 12.59
CA ASN A 60 7.85 -8.88 13.98
C ASN A 60 7.16 -10.11 14.58
N PHE A 61 5.86 -10.23 14.38
CA PHE A 61 5.06 -11.34 14.87
C PHE A 61 5.51 -12.66 14.25
N LEU A 62 5.98 -12.70 13.01
CA LEU A 62 6.52 -13.90 12.36
C LEU A 62 8.01 -14.12 12.63
N LYS A 63 8.67 -13.20 13.36
CA LYS A 63 10.13 -13.18 13.61
C LYS A 63 10.96 -13.18 12.31
N LEU A 64 10.45 -12.50 11.28
CA LEU A 64 11.16 -12.35 10.02
C LEU A 64 12.11 -11.14 10.10
N PRO A 65 13.38 -11.29 9.70
CA PRO A 65 14.36 -10.22 9.83
C PRO A 65 14.15 -9.12 8.78
N TYR A 66 14.27 -7.87 9.18
CA TYR A 66 14.29 -6.76 8.24
C TYR A 66 15.61 -6.76 7.47
N VAL A 67 15.56 -6.98 6.16
CA VAL A 67 16.72 -7.04 5.27
C VAL A 67 16.61 -5.99 4.16
N GLU A 68 17.72 -5.72 3.50
CA GLU A 68 17.72 -4.86 2.30
C GLU A 68 17.05 -5.61 1.15
N VAL A 69 16.01 -5.01 0.57
CA VAL A 69 15.22 -5.60 -0.53
C VAL A 69 15.02 -4.55 -1.61
N ASP A 70 15.16 -4.96 -2.88
CA ASP A 70 14.80 -4.14 -4.03
C ASP A 70 13.28 -4.20 -4.25
N CYS A 71 12.56 -3.27 -3.63
CA CYS A 71 11.11 -3.21 -3.74
C CYS A 71 10.60 -2.75 -5.10
N SER A 72 11.46 -2.17 -5.95
CA SER A 72 11.07 -1.89 -7.34
C SER A 72 10.89 -3.19 -8.13
N PHE A 73 11.68 -4.22 -7.81
CA PHE A 73 11.56 -5.54 -8.41
C PHE A 73 10.36 -6.32 -7.83
N VAL A 74 10.16 -6.27 -6.51
CA VAL A 74 9.10 -7.02 -5.82
C VAL A 74 7.70 -6.46 -6.11
N ILE A 75 7.54 -5.13 -6.07
CA ILE A 75 6.24 -4.46 -6.24
C ILE A 75 6.01 -4.09 -7.72
N GLY A 76 7.05 -3.74 -8.47
CA GLY A 76 6.94 -3.42 -9.89
C GLY A 76 6.41 -2.00 -10.18
N GLU A 77 5.48 -1.89 -11.13
CA GLU A 77 4.96 -0.60 -11.62
C GLU A 77 4.36 0.31 -10.53
N PRO A 78 3.60 -0.18 -9.53
CA PRO A 78 3.10 0.66 -8.44
C PRO A 78 4.23 1.39 -7.71
N TRP A 79 5.36 0.72 -7.45
CA TRP A 79 6.53 1.33 -6.80
C TRP A 79 7.12 2.47 -7.64
N VAL A 80 7.25 2.25 -8.95
CA VAL A 80 7.73 3.29 -9.88
C VAL A 80 6.77 4.48 -9.90
N THR A 81 5.47 4.21 -9.85
CA THR A 81 4.43 5.24 -9.89
C THR A 81 4.45 6.10 -8.63
N ILE A 82 4.45 5.50 -7.43
CA ILE A 82 4.46 6.27 -6.18
C ILE A 82 5.77 7.06 -6.00
N THR A 83 6.92 6.51 -6.37
CA THR A 83 8.19 7.24 -6.29
C THR A 83 8.28 8.41 -7.26
N SER A 84 7.64 8.31 -8.43
CA SER A 84 7.48 9.43 -9.38
C SER A 84 6.53 10.51 -8.83
N LEU A 85 5.44 10.09 -8.19
CA LEU A 85 4.48 10.98 -7.55
C LEU A 85 5.12 11.77 -6.40
N MET A 86 5.88 11.12 -5.52
CA MET A 86 6.62 11.79 -4.44
C MET A 86 7.54 12.90 -4.97
N LYS A 87 8.31 12.63 -6.03
CA LYS A 87 9.14 13.65 -6.70
C LYS A 87 8.34 14.83 -7.24
N THR A 88 7.08 14.63 -7.62
CA THR A 88 6.20 15.72 -8.07
C THR A 88 5.86 16.67 -6.91
N LEU A 89 5.70 16.15 -5.69
CA LEU A 89 5.45 16.96 -4.49
C LEU A 89 6.68 17.72 -4.00
N GLU A 90 7.89 17.30 -4.35
CA GLU A 90 9.12 18.06 -4.02
C GLU A 90 9.16 19.44 -4.70
N THR A 91 8.28 19.71 -5.67
CA THR A 91 8.13 21.03 -6.29
C THR A 91 7.20 21.94 -5.50
N ASP A 92 7.50 23.25 -5.46
CA ASP A 92 6.84 24.21 -4.55
C ASP A 92 5.37 24.52 -4.88
N SER A 93 4.90 24.27 -6.11
CA SER A 93 3.54 24.65 -6.51
C SER A 93 2.82 23.55 -7.27
N ILE A 94 1.73 23.03 -6.68
CA ILE A 94 0.77 22.18 -7.38
C ILE A 94 -0.24 23.11 -8.05
N ASN A 95 -0.07 23.36 -9.35
CA ASN A 95 -1.10 24.04 -10.14
C ASN A 95 -2.22 23.04 -10.53
N SER A 96 -3.27 23.54 -11.18
CA SER A 96 -4.43 22.71 -11.56
C SER A 96 -4.08 21.57 -12.53
N GLU A 97 -3.14 21.77 -13.45
CA GLU A 97 -2.70 20.75 -14.40
C GLU A 97 -1.88 19.67 -13.70
N THR A 98 -0.95 20.07 -12.83
CA THR A 98 -0.20 19.15 -11.96
C THR A 98 -1.15 18.35 -11.08
N PHE A 99 -2.17 18.98 -10.51
CA PHE A 99 -3.14 18.30 -9.66
C PHE A 99 -3.97 17.27 -10.44
N LYS A 100 -4.43 17.61 -11.64
CA LYS A 100 -5.13 16.66 -12.53
C LYS A 100 -4.27 15.46 -12.88
N LYS A 101 -2.98 15.68 -13.14
CA LYS A 101 -2.02 14.60 -13.38
C LYS A 101 -1.87 13.71 -12.15
N ILE A 102 -1.68 14.32 -10.96
CA ILE A 102 -1.59 13.58 -9.69
C ILE A 102 -2.82 12.69 -9.48
N LEU A 103 -4.02 13.21 -9.71
CA LEU A 103 -5.25 12.42 -9.55
C LEU A 103 -5.36 11.28 -10.55
N SER A 104 -4.95 11.49 -11.81
CA SER A 104 -4.91 10.42 -12.81
C SER A 104 -3.90 9.34 -12.45
N ASP A 105 -2.74 9.72 -11.92
CA ASP A 105 -1.70 8.77 -11.50
C ASP A 105 -2.11 8.03 -10.21
N LEU A 106 -2.78 8.71 -9.27
CA LEU A 106 -3.40 8.08 -8.10
C LEU A 106 -4.48 7.08 -8.51
N GLN A 107 -5.35 7.44 -9.46
CA GLN A 107 -6.39 6.53 -9.93
C GLN A 107 -5.79 5.24 -10.50
N ARG A 108 -4.70 5.37 -11.26
CA ARG A 108 -3.95 4.21 -11.75
C ARG A 108 -3.29 3.45 -10.60
N LEU A 109 -2.65 4.14 -9.66
CA LEU A 109 -2.00 3.54 -8.51
C LEU A 109 -2.99 2.72 -7.68
N GLU A 110 -4.07 3.33 -7.20
CA GLU A 110 -5.09 2.66 -6.38
C GLU A 110 -5.73 1.48 -7.12
N GLY A 111 -6.00 1.61 -8.42
CA GLY A 111 -6.54 0.50 -9.22
C GLY A 111 -5.56 -0.68 -9.33
N LEU A 112 -4.27 -0.41 -9.59
CA LEU A 112 -3.23 -1.43 -9.63
C LEU A 112 -2.94 -2.04 -8.25
N VAL A 113 -3.01 -1.22 -7.20
CA VAL A 113 -2.72 -1.63 -5.82
C VAL A 113 -3.84 -2.54 -5.30
N GLY A 114 -5.09 -2.10 -5.40
CA GLY A 114 -6.25 -2.87 -4.98
C GLY A 114 -6.43 -4.16 -5.78
N GLU A 115 -6.44 -4.08 -7.12
CA GLU A 115 -6.75 -5.24 -7.96
C GLU A 115 -5.57 -6.21 -8.11
N GLU A 116 -4.37 -5.71 -8.38
CA GLU A 116 -3.23 -6.54 -8.80
C GLU A 116 -2.27 -6.83 -7.65
N THR A 117 -1.79 -5.80 -6.97
CA THR A 117 -0.76 -5.94 -5.93
C THR A 117 -1.31 -6.69 -4.74
N TYR A 118 -2.41 -6.23 -4.14
CA TYR A 118 -2.96 -6.85 -2.94
C TYR A 118 -3.90 -8.01 -3.25
N GLY A 119 -4.90 -7.78 -4.10
CA GLY A 119 -5.95 -8.75 -4.39
C GLY A 119 -5.46 -10.02 -5.12
N LYS A 120 -4.56 -9.88 -6.10
CA LYS A 120 -4.11 -11.01 -6.94
C LYS A 120 -2.74 -11.58 -6.56
N LEU A 121 -1.84 -10.76 -6.04
CA LEU A 121 -0.45 -11.17 -5.81
C LEU A 121 -0.16 -11.36 -4.31
N LEU A 122 -0.26 -10.29 -3.52
CA LEU A 122 0.23 -10.26 -2.15
C LEU A 122 -0.55 -11.19 -1.23
N TYR A 123 -1.87 -11.08 -1.18
CA TYR A 123 -2.64 -11.88 -0.22
C TYR A 123 -2.72 -13.36 -0.57
N PRO A 124 -2.89 -13.74 -1.85
CA PRO A 124 -2.77 -15.14 -2.24
C PRO A 124 -1.36 -15.69 -1.96
N ALA A 125 -0.30 -14.91 -2.22
CA ALA A 125 1.08 -15.33 -1.94
C ALA A 125 1.34 -15.45 -0.44
N VAL A 126 1.01 -14.43 0.36
CA VAL A 126 1.17 -14.47 1.83
C VAL A 126 0.33 -15.60 2.41
N SER A 127 -0.95 -15.73 2.04
CA SER A 127 -1.80 -16.81 2.55
C SER A 127 -1.35 -18.20 2.10
N GLY A 128 -0.83 -18.33 0.87
CA GLY A 128 -0.26 -19.58 0.35
C GLY A 128 1.03 -19.95 1.08
N LEU A 129 1.96 -19.00 1.20
CA LEU A 129 3.22 -19.17 1.91
C LEU A 129 2.97 -19.46 3.40
N LEU A 130 2.03 -18.78 4.06
CA LEU A 130 1.64 -19.10 5.43
C LEU A 130 1.02 -20.50 5.54
N LYS A 131 0.35 -21.06 4.53
CA LYS A 131 -0.09 -22.46 4.58
C LYS A 131 1.08 -23.45 4.41
N GLU A 132 2.09 -23.08 3.62
CA GLU A 132 3.20 -23.97 3.30
C GLU A 132 4.31 -23.97 4.36
N VAL A 133 4.62 -22.81 4.94
CA VAL A 133 5.70 -22.65 5.93
C VAL A 133 5.18 -22.19 7.30
N GLY A 134 3.89 -21.90 7.41
CA GLY A 134 3.37 -21.26 8.61
C GLY A 134 3.31 -22.18 9.81
N GLU A 135 3.16 -23.50 9.67
CA GLU A 135 3.28 -24.42 10.83
C GLU A 135 4.68 -24.39 11.45
N GLU A 136 5.71 -24.03 10.68
CA GLU A 136 7.07 -23.82 11.19
C GLU A 136 7.20 -22.47 11.92
N LEU A 137 6.33 -21.51 11.60
CA LEU A 137 6.34 -20.18 12.15
C LEU A 137 5.40 -20.07 13.35
N ARG A 138 4.13 -20.46 13.25
CA ARG A 138 3.04 -20.16 14.20
C ARG A 138 1.92 -21.21 14.15
N ASP A 139 0.97 -21.14 15.09
CA ASP A 139 -0.19 -22.04 15.11
C ASP A 139 -1.15 -21.72 13.94
N GLN A 140 -1.76 -22.75 13.36
CA GLN A 140 -2.68 -22.62 12.22
C GLN A 140 -3.82 -21.62 12.45
N LYS A 141 -4.32 -21.51 13.68
CA LYS A 141 -5.37 -20.53 14.03
C LYS A 141 -4.88 -19.10 13.99
N GLU A 142 -3.63 -18.86 14.41
CA GLU A 142 -3.01 -17.53 14.34
C GLU A 142 -2.87 -17.09 12.87
N LEU A 143 -2.50 -18.03 12.00
CA LEU A 143 -2.35 -17.80 10.56
C LEU A 143 -3.70 -17.49 9.89
N GLU A 144 -4.76 -18.17 10.29
CA GLU A 144 -6.12 -17.89 9.79
C GLU A 144 -6.58 -16.47 10.16
N VAL A 145 -6.28 -16.02 11.39
CA VAL A 145 -6.56 -14.64 11.81
C VAL A 145 -5.79 -13.63 10.95
N ILE A 146 -4.51 -13.88 10.67
CA ILE A 146 -3.71 -13.02 9.78
C ILE A 146 -4.35 -12.93 8.40
N SER A 147 -4.77 -14.05 7.81
CA SER A 147 -5.43 -14.05 6.49
C SER A 147 -6.74 -13.26 6.48
N VAL A 148 -7.48 -13.19 7.58
CA VAL A 148 -8.70 -12.38 7.69
C VAL A 148 -8.36 -10.89 7.71
N VAL A 149 -7.41 -10.47 8.54
CA VAL A 149 -6.97 -9.06 8.63
C VAL A 149 -6.41 -8.58 7.30
N LEU A 150 -5.61 -9.40 6.62
CA LEU A 150 -5.08 -9.07 5.30
C LEU A 150 -6.19 -8.90 4.24
N ARG A 151 -7.30 -9.65 4.35
CA ARG A 151 -8.45 -9.46 3.45
C ARG A 151 -9.16 -8.12 3.69
N GLU A 152 -9.22 -7.67 4.93
CA GLU A 152 -9.79 -6.35 5.27
C GLU A 152 -9.05 -5.23 4.55
N VAL A 153 -7.72 -5.27 4.57
CA VAL A 153 -6.89 -4.31 3.84
C VAL A 153 -7.20 -4.32 2.33
N THR A 154 -7.48 -5.48 1.70
CA THR A 154 -7.92 -5.50 0.28
C THR A 154 -9.18 -4.67 0.06
N MET A 155 -10.15 -4.79 0.95
CA MET A 155 -11.44 -4.12 0.83
C MET A 155 -11.30 -2.61 1.06
N GLU A 156 -10.37 -2.20 1.93
CA GLU A 156 -10.02 -0.81 2.17
C GLU A 156 -9.36 -0.18 0.93
N GLU A 157 -8.43 -0.88 0.28
CA GLU A 157 -7.82 -0.42 -0.98
C GLU A 157 -8.84 -0.27 -2.12
N GLU A 158 -9.79 -1.20 -2.26
CA GLU A 158 -10.91 -1.03 -3.21
C GLU A 158 -11.75 0.22 -2.91
N PHE A 159 -11.84 0.61 -1.64
CA PHE A 159 -12.56 1.82 -1.24
C PHE A 159 -11.75 3.09 -1.52
N HIS A 160 -10.43 3.05 -1.31
CA HIS A 160 -9.51 4.12 -1.73
C HIS A 160 -9.62 4.38 -3.23
N GLU A 161 -9.61 3.33 -4.05
CA GLU A 161 -9.81 3.42 -5.50
C GLU A 161 -11.14 4.10 -5.83
N LYS A 162 -12.24 3.67 -5.21
CA LYS A 162 -13.57 4.27 -5.42
C LYS A 162 -13.59 5.76 -5.05
N LEU A 163 -12.93 6.16 -3.96
CA LEU A 163 -12.85 7.56 -3.56
C LEU A 163 -12.02 8.40 -4.53
N VAL A 164 -10.84 7.93 -4.96
CA VAL A 164 -10.01 8.64 -5.93
C VAL A 164 -10.76 8.79 -7.26
N ASN A 165 -11.46 7.74 -7.70
CA ASN A 165 -12.34 7.78 -8.87
C ASN A 165 -13.45 8.84 -8.75
N LEU A 166 -14.02 9.02 -7.57
CA LEU A 166 -15.04 10.04 -7.32
C LEU A 166 -14.43 11.45 -7.31
N ILE A 167 -13.28 11.63 -6.67
CA ILE A 167 -12.55 12.91 -6.67
C ILE A 167 -12.22 13.34 -8.09
N ASN A 168 -11.72 12.43 -8.93
CA ASN A 168 -11.35 12.73 -10.30
C ASN A 168 -12.56 13.18 -11.16
N LYS A 169 -13.80 12.79 -10.79
CA LYS A 169 -15.04 13.24 -11.46
C LYS A 169 -15.52 14.63 -11.01
N LEU A 170 -14.97 15.17 -9.92
CA LEU A 170 -15.35 16.48 -9.39
C LEU A 170 -14.55 17.65 -10.01
N ILE A 171 -13.51 17.37 -10.81
CA ILE A 171 -12.49 18.33 -11.24
C ILE A 171 -12.29 18.30 -12.77
#